data_AF-A0A954F3E6-F1
#
_entry.id   AF-A0A954F3E6-F1
#
_cell.length_a   1.000
_cell.length_b   1.000
_cell.length_c   1.000
_cell.angle_alpha   90.00
_cell.angle_beta   90.00
_cell.angle_gamma   90.00
#
_symmetry.space_group_name_H-M   'P 1'
#
loop_
_entity.id
_entity.type
_entity.pdbx_description
1 polymer ?
#
loop_
_entity_poly.entity_id
_entity_poly.type
_entity_poly.pdbx_seq_one_letter_code
_entity_poly.pdbx_strand_id
1 'polypeptide(L)' 'MIDYVIHGLLFLFVGSVIVAVSCMFADAEDGQALKAFPKRWLTFMGGCAVVVLLMLLFEHTLASVH' A
#
# COMPACT_ATOMS: atom_id res chain seq x y z
N MET A 1 -14.00 15.91 -2.04
CA MET A 1 -12.64 16.23 -1.53
C MET A 1 -12.36 15.58 -0.17
N ILE A 2 -13.16 15.82 0.88
CA ILE A 2 -12.99 15.18 2.21
C ILE A 2 -13.03 13.65 2.13
N ASP A 3 -13.91 13.11 1.29
CA ASP A 3 -14.07 11.67 1.10
C ASP A 3 -12.78 10.95 0.68
N TYR A 4 -12.04 11.50 -0.31
CA TYR A 4 -10.78 10.92 -0.77
C TYR A 4 -9.68 10.95 0.29
N VAL A 5 -9.65 12.00 1.12
CA VAL A 5 -8.68 12.11 2.21
C VAL A 5 -8.97 11.06 3.28
N ILE A 6 -10.25 10.92 3.68
CA ILE A 6 -10.66 9.91 4.66
C ILE A 6 -10.37 8.50 4.13
N HIS A 7 -10.71 8.21 2.88
CA HIS A 7 -10.41 6.93 2.25
C HIS A 7 -8.90 6.65 2.19
N GLY A 8 -8.09 7.65 1.82
CA GLY A 8 -6.63 7.53 1.79
C GLY A 8 -6.05 7.23 3.17
N LEU A 9 -6.53 7.89 4.22
CA LEU A 9 -6.10 7.63 5.59
C LEU A 9 -6.52 6.24 6.08
N LEU A 10 -7.76 5.82 5.80
CA LEU A 10 -8.23 4.48 6.13
C LEU A 10 -7.41 3.41 5.41
N PHE A 11 -7.09 3.63 4.14
CA PHE A 11 -6.24 2.74 3.36
C PHE A 11 -4.84 2.61 3.95
N LEU A 12 -4.20 3.74 4.30
CA LEU A 12 -2.89 3.74 4.94
C LEU A 12 -2.92 3.03 6.29
N PHE A 13 -3.96 3.26 7.09
CA PHE A 13 -4.12 2.62 8.39
C PHE A 13 -4.29 1.11 8.27
N VAL A 14 -5.24 0.64 7.45
CA VAL A 14 -5.49 -0.78 7.24
C VAL A 14 -4.27 -1.47 6.62
N GLY A 15 -3.65 -0.84 5.62
CA GLY A 15 -2.40 -1.33 5.04
C GLY A 15 -1.33 -1.53 6.12
N SER A 16 -1.17 -0.55 7.02
CA SER A 16 -0.14 -0.56 8.07
C SER A 16 -0.30 -1.76 8.98
N VAL A 17 -1.55 -2.05 9.35
CA VAL A 17 -1.90 -3.22 10.15
C VAL A 17 -1.57 -4.51 9.40
N ILE A 18 -1.95 -4.63 8.12
CA ILE A 18 -1.68 -5.82 7.32
C ILE A 18 -0.18 -6.11 7.25
N VAL A 19 0.63 -5.11 6.88
CA VAL A 19 2.08 -5.31 6.76
C VAL A 19 2.72 -5.57 8.11
N ALA A 20 2.23 -4.95 9.20
CA ALA A 20 2.76 -5.19 10.54
C ALA A 20 2.52 -6.63 10.97
N VAL A 21 1.28 -7.10 10.83
CA VAL A 21 0.88 -8.48 11.12
C VAL A 21 1.67 -9.46 10.25
N SER A 22 1.73 -9.26 8.93
CA SER A 22 2.52 -10.11 8.05
C SER A 22 4.00 -10.12 8.41
N CYS A 23 4.56 -9.01 8.86
CA CYS A 23 5.96 -8.94 9.26
C CYS A 23 6.23 -9.68 10.58
N MET A 24 5.33 -9.56 11.55
CA MET A 24 5.43 -10.26 12.84
C MET A 24 5.29 -11.78 12.70
N PHE A 25 4.45 -12.25 11.77
CA PHE A 25 4.27 -13.69 11.53
C PHE A 25 5.28 -14.31 10.56
N ALA A 26 6.03 -13.50 9.81
CA ALA A 26 7.02 -14.00 8.85
C ALA A 26 8.38 -14.33 9.47
N ASP A 27 8.73 -13.70 10.60
CA ASP A 27 10.04 -13.84 11.24
C ASP A 27 9.86 -14.32 12.69
N ALA A 28 10.60 -15.35 13.10
CA ALA A 28 10.50 -15.92 14.45
C ALA A 28 11.17 -15.07 15.55
N GLU A 29 12.01 -14.11 15.15
CA GLU A 29 12.70 -13.18 16.06
C GLU A 29 12.18 -11.74 15.88
N ASP A 30 11.63 -11.17 16.97
CA ASP A 30 11.08 -9.80 16.98
C ASP A 30 12.07 -8.72 16.52
N GLY A 31 13.35 -8.89 16.86
CA GLY A 31 14.40 -7.93 16.53
C GLY A 31 14.70 -7.82 15.02
N GLN A 32 14.51 -8.90 14.26
CA GLN A 32 14.62 -8.87 12.80
C GLN A 32 13.35 -8.31 12.16
N ALA A 33 12.18 -8.69 12.68
CA ALA A 33 10.89 -8.20 12.18
C ALA A 33 10.80 -6.67 12.22
N LEU A 34 11.19 -6.04 13.34
CA LEU A 34 11.14 -4.58 13.49
C LEU A 34 12.07 -3.83 12.51
N LYS A 35 13.22 -4.41 12.18
CA LYS A 35 14.16 -3.83 11.21
C LYS A 35 13.69 -4.01 9.76
N ALA A 36 13.02 -5.13 9.47
CA ALA A 36 12.49 -5.42 8.14
C ALA A 36 11.20 -4.65 7.84
N PHE A 37 10.42 -4.31 8.86
CA PHE A 37 9.14 -3.63 8.75
C PHE A 37 9.16 -2.37 7.85
N PRO A 38 10.03 -1.35 8.05
CA PRO A 38 10.00 -0.14 7.21
C PRO A 38 10.29 -0.43 5.74
N LYS A 39 11.20 -1.38 5.45
CA LYS A 39 11.48 -1.78 4.07
C LYS A 39 10.27 -2.48 3.44
N ARG A 40 9.65 -3.43 4.15
CA ARG A 40 8.45 -4.14 3.66
C ARG A 40 7.27 -3.18 3.47
N TRP A 41 7.12 -2.20 4.36
CA TRP A 41 6.13 -1.13 4.26
C TRP A 41 6.31 -0.29 3.00
N LEU A 42 7.53 0.17 2.73
CA LEU A 42 7.85 0.92 1.51
C LEU A 42 7.64 0.09 0.25
N THR A 43 7.99 -1.20 0.24
CA THR A 43 7.73 -2.08 -0.89
C THR A 43 6.22 -2.23 -1.15
N PHE A 44 5.41 -2.40 -0.10
CA PHE A 44 3.95 -2.46 -0.23
C PHE A 44 3.38 -1.17 -0.82
N MET A 45 3.78 -0.01 -0.28
CA MET A 45 3.38 1.30 -0.81
C MET A 45 3.83 1.52 -2.26
N GLY A 46 5.04 1.08 -2.61
CA GLY A 46 5.51 1.10 -4.00
C GLY A 46 4.62 0.25 -4.92
N GLY A 47 4.22 -0.94 -4.49
CA GLY A 47 3.28 -1.79 -5.21
C GLY A 47 1.91 -1.11 -5.41
N CYS A 48 1.38 -0.49 -4.36
CA CYS A 48 0.11 0.26 -4.46
C CYS A 48 0.21 1.45 -5.42
N ALA A 49 1.33 2.18 -5.41
CA ALA A 49 1.57 3.28 -6.35
C ALA A 49 1.60 2.80 -7.80
N VAL A 50 2.20 1.64 -8.08
CA VAL A 50 2.17 1.02 -9.42
C VAL A 50 0.73 0.71 -9.85
N VAL A 51 -0.09 0.14 -8.95
CA VAL A 51 -1.50 -0.15 -9.26
C VAL A 51 -2.26 1.13 -9.58
N VAL A 52 -2.09 2.20 -8.79
CA VAL A 52 -2.72 3.50 -9.07
C VAL A 52 -2.28 4.04 -10.43
N LEU A 53 -0.99 3.98 -10.76
CA LEU A 53 -0.50 4.40 -12.08
C LEU A 53 -1.13 3.60 -13.21
N LEU A 54 -1.25 2.28 -13.06
CA LEU A 54 -1.92 1.43 -14.04
C LEU A 54 -3.40 1.80 -14.20
N MET A 55 -4.11 2.06 -13.10
CA MET A 55 -5.50 2.51 -13.15
C MET A 55 -5.62 3.84 -13.89
N LEU A 56 -4.75 4.81 -13.61
CA LEU A 56 -4.74 6.11 -14.30
C LEU A 56 -4.41 5.98 -15.80
N LEU A 57 -3.47 5.09 -16.16
CA LEU A 57 -3.15 4.81 -17.55
C LEU A 57 -4.33 4.18 -18.29
N PHE A 58 -5.02 3.23 -17.66
CA PHE A 58 -6.21 2.62 -18.24
C PHE A 58 -7.37 3.61 -18.33
N GLU A 59 -7.60 4.43 -17.30
CA GLU A 59 -8.60 5.50 -17.33
C GLU A 59 -8.33 6.44 -18.51
N HIS A 60 -7.09 6.92 -18.66
CA HIS A 60 -6.73 7.79 -19.78
C HIS A 60 -6.86 7.09 -21.15
N THR A 61 -6.47 5.82 -21.26
CA THR A 61 -6.50 5.10 -22.53
C THR A 61 -7.92 4.72 -22.94
N LEU A 62 -8.76 4.28 -22.00
CA LEU A 62 -10.13 3.83 -22.25
C LEU A 62 -11.10 5.01 -22.31
N ALA A 63 -10.92 6.05 -21.49
CA ALA A 63 -11.72 7.28 -21.60
C ALA A 63 -11.43 8.04 -22.89
N SER A 64 -10.23 7.91 -23.48
CA SER A 64 -9.93 8.48 -24.79
C SER A 64 -10.74 7.85 -25.95
N VAL A 65 -11.44 6.73 -25.71
CA VAL A 65 -12.22 6.01 -26.73
C VAL A 65 -13.72 6.35 -26.64
N HIS A 66 -14.16 7.20 -25.71
CA HIS A 66 -15.55 7.65 -25.57
C HIS A 66 -15.74 9.13 -25.86
#